data_AF-A0A6I4Z094-F1
#
_entry.id   AF-A0A6I4Z094-F1
#
_cell.length_a   1.000
_cell.length_b   1.000
_cell.length_c   1.000
_cell.angle_alpha   90.00
_cell.angle_beta   90.00
_cell.angle_gamma   90.00
#
_symmetry.space_group_name_H-M   'P 1'
#
loop_
_entity.id
_entity.type
_entity.pdbx_description
1 polymer ?
#
loop_
_entity_poly.entity_id
_entity_poly.type
_entity_poly.pdbx_seq_one_letter_code
_entity_poly.pdbx_strand_id
1 'polypeptide(L)' 'MAQIDWYRVASPDDLEEGDIKTVLAGRNVVVLTLHEGRFGALDNRCPHENAPLGEGYIDRGWLICPLHNY' A
#
# COMPACT_ATOMS: atom_id res chain seq x y z
N MET A 1 11.69 21.92 -11.66
CA MET A 1 11.22 20.54 -11.89
C MET A 1 11.31 19.84 -10.54
N ALA A 2 10.25 19.16 -10.10
CA ALA A 2 10.32 18.41 -8.83
C ALA A 2 11.34 17.29 -9.00
N GLN A 3 12.25 17.15 -8.03
CA GLN A 3 13.20 16.05 -7.98
C GLN A 3 12.46 14.76 -7.63
N ILE A 4 12.71 13.67 -8.38
CA ILE A 4 12.18 12.35 -8.09
C ILE A 4 13.26 11.56 -7.37
N ASP A 5 13.01 11.22 -6.11
CA ASP A 5 13.87 10.37 -5.30
C ASP A 5 13.28 8.95 -5.22
N TRP A 6 14.10 7.94 -5.53
CA TRP A 6 13.69 6.54 -5.49
C TRP A 6 14.12 5.89 -4.17
N TYR A 7 13.20 5.17 -3.52
CA TYR A 7 13.44 4.49 -2.25
C TYR A 7 13.26 2.98 -2.41
N ARG A 8 14.23 2.20 -1.93
CA ARG A 8 14.07 0.75 -1.80
C ARG A 8 13.23 0.45 -0.57
N VAL A 9 12.08 -0.19 -0.75
CA VAL A 9 11.10 -0.43 0.32
C VAL A 9 10.80 -1.91 0.57
N ALA A 10 11.01 -2.78 -0.42
CA ALA A 10 10.76 -4.22 -0.35
C ALA A 10 11.56 -4.99 -1.41
N SER A 11 11.67 -6.31 -1.23
CA SER A 11 12.00 -7.29 -2.28
C SER A 11 10.72 -7.74 -3.00
N PRO A 12 10.78 -8.21 -4.27
CA PRO A 12 9.61 -8.84 -4.90
C PRO A 12 9.04 -10.02 -4.12
N ASP A 13 9.90 -10.76 -3.41
CA ASP A 13 9.51 -11.93 -2.60
C ASP A 13 8.94 -11.57 -1.22
N ASP A 14 8.82 -10.28 -0.90
CA ASP A 14 8.31 -9.81 0.38
C ASP A 14 6.78 -9.76 0.46
N LEU A 15 6.09 -9.90 -0.68
CA LEU A 15 4.63 -9.89 -0.82
C LEU A 15 4.20 -11.06 -1.70
N GLU A 16 3.15 -11.76 -1.28
CA GLU A 16 2.44 -12.74 -2.09
C GLU A 16 1.23 -12.08 -2.80
N GLU A 17 0.64 -12.80 -3.76
CA GLU A 17 -0.53 -12.31 -4.49
C GLU A 17 -1.72 -12.10 -3.55
N GLY A 18 -2.29 -10.89 -3.56
CA GLY A 18 -3.35 -10.46 -2.65
C GLY A 18 -2.85 -9.82 -1.35
N ASP A 19 -1.53 -9.80 -1.10
CA ASP A 19 -0.97 -9.19 0.10
C ASP A 19 -0.98 -7.67 0.06
N ILE A 20 -1.00 -7.11 1.27
CA ILE A 20 -0.68 -5.72 1.54
C ILE A 20 0.49 -5.63 2.52
N LYS A 21 1.34 -4.63 2.35
CA LYS A 21 2.49 -4.40 3.25
C LYS A 21 2.70 -2.91 3.50
N THR A 22 2.72 -2.52 4.77
CA THR A 22 3.10 -1.16 5.16
C THR A 22 4.61 -1.01 5.09
N VAL A 23 5.09 0.01 4.39
CA VAL A 23 6.52 0.32 4.21
C VAL A 23 6.79 1.81 4.40
N LEU A 24 8.07 2.17 4.57
CA LEU A 24 8.53 3.55 4.67
C LEU A 24 9.34 3.94 3.43
N ALA A 25 8.84 4.93 2.67
CA ALA A 25 9.56 5.56 1.57
C ALA A 25 10.03 6.96 2.00
N GLY A 26 11.27 7.05 2.49
CA GLY A 26 11.79 8.27 3.09
C GLY A 26 11.08 8.61 4.39
N ARG A 27 10.17 9.60 4.37
CA ARG A 27 9.31 9.98 5.51
C ARG A 27 7.85 9.59 5.33
N ASN A 28 7.49 9.05 4.17
CA ASN A 28 6.11 8.70 3.84
C ASN A 28 5.85 7.24 4.19
N VAL A 29 4.73 6.98 4.87
CA VAL A 29 4.25 5.63 5.15
C VAL A 29 3.30 5.25 4.02
N VAL A 30 3.60 4.14 3.34
CA VAL A 30 2.95 3.71 2.11
C VAL A 30 2.47 2.27 2.28
N VAL A 31 1.36 1.92 1.66
CA VAL A 31 0.91 0.53 1.50
C VAL A 31 1.32 0.04 0.13
N LEU A 32 2.11 -1.02 0.11
CA LEU A 32 2.35 -1.81 -1.09
C LEU A 32 1.27 -2.86 -1.23
N THR A 33 0.85 -3.12 -2.46
CA THR A 33 -0.11 -4.17 -2.82
C THR A 33 0.49 -5.03 -3.92
N LEU A 34 0.15 -6.31 -3.98
CA LEU A 34 0.41 -7.16 -5.13
C LEU A 34 -0.92 -7.74 -5.63
N HIS A 35 -1.33 -7.38 -6.84
CA HIS A 35 -2.55 -7.92 -7.45
C HIS A 35 -2.35 -8.19 -8.94
N GLU A 36 -2.74 -9.39 -9.39
CA GLU A 36 -2.55 -9.92 -10.73
C GLU A 36 -1.10 -9.78 -11.22
N GLY A 37 -0.13 -10.04 -10.32
CA GLY A 37 1.30 -9.89 -10.60
C GLY A 37 1.77 -8.45 -10.77
N ARG A 38 0.95 -7.45 -10.38
CA ARG A 38 1.29 -6.02 -10.47
C ARG A 38 1.41 -5.41 -9.08
N PHE A 39 2.52 -4.73 -8.86
CA PHE A 39 2.72 -3.93 -7.65
C PHE A 39 1.95 -2.61 -7.72
N GLY A 40 1.28 -2.27 -6.63
CA GLY A 40 0.66 -0.97 -6.38
C GLY A 40 1.27 -0.31 -5.14
N ALA A 41 1.14 1.01 -5.03
CA ALA A 41 1.58 1.79 -3.88
C ALA A 41 0.59 2.93 -3.62
N LEU A 42 0.11 3.06 -2.39
CA LEU A 42 -0.83 4.09 -1.95
C LEU A 42 -0.37 4.72 -0.64
N ASP A 43 -0.83 5.94 -0.34
CA ASP A 43 -0.67 6.48 1.03
C ASP A 43 -1.31 5.53 2.03
N ASN A 44 -0.66 5.30 3.18
CA ASN A 44 -1.22 4.42 4.21
C ASN A 44 -2.44 5.04 4.92
N ARG A 45 -2.72 6.33 4.74
CA ARG A 45 -3.88 6.98 5.35
C ARG A 45 -5.09 6.89 4.43
N CYS A 46 -6.13 6.22 4.92
CA CYS A 46 -7.43 6.26 4.27
C CYS A 46 -7.92 7.71 4.17
N PRO A 47 -8.30 8.20 2.98
CA PRO A 47 -8.72 9.59 2.80
C PRO A 47 -10.04 9.94 3.49
N HIS A 48 -10.80 8.93 3.93
CA HIS A 48 -12.05 9.13 4.66
C HIS A 48 -11.80 9.59 6.11
N GLU A 49 -11.12 8.75 6.91
CA GLU A 49 -10.90 9.02 8.35
C GLU A 49 -9.51 8.60 8.85
N ASN A 50 -8.49 8.63 7.98
CA ASN A 50 -7.08 8.34 8.32
C ASN A 50 -6.79 6.94 8.89
N ALA A 51 -7.71 5.99 8.70
CA ALA A 51 -7.47 4.58 9.00
C ALA A 51 -6.17 4.09 8.34
N PRO A 52 -5.39 3.23 9.01
CA PRO A 52 -4.20 2.62 8.41
C PRO A 52 -4.63 1.59 7.35
N LEU A 53 -4.54 1.95 6.07
CA LEU A 53 -4.91 1.06 4.96
C LEU A 53 -4.08 -0.22 4.93
N GLY A 54 -2.88 -0.21 5.52
CA GLY A 54 -2.03 -1.37 5.68
C GLY A 54 -2.55 -2.42 6.67
N GLU A 55 -3.62 -2.12 7.40
CA GLU A 55 -4.37 -3.07 8.22
C GLU A 55 -5.66 -3.55 7.52
N GLY A 56 -5.91 -3.10 6.28
CA GLY A 56 -7.03 -3.51 5.45
C GLY A 56 -6.81 -4.86 4.76
N TYR A 57 -7.47 -5.04 3.61
CA TYR A 57 -7.32 -6.25 2.79
C TYR A 57 -7.66 -5.95 1.31
N ILE A 58 -7.28 -6.85 0.40
CA ILE A 58 -7.67 -6.75 -1.01
C ILE A 58 -8.90 -7.63 -1.27
N ASP A 59 -9.95 -7.06 -1.88
CA ASP A 59 -11.08 -7.80 -2.44
C ASP A 59 -11.27 -7.42 -3.92
N ARG A 60 -11.17 -8.40 -4.82
CA ARG A 60 -11.38 -8.22 -6.28
C ARG A 60 -10.61 -7.02 -6.86
N GLY A 61 -9.37 -6.83 -6.41
CA GLY A 61 -8.47 -5.76 -6.85
C GLY A 61 -8.67 -4.40 -6.17
N TRP A 62 -9.56 -4.31 -5.19
CA TRP A 62 -9.78 -3.12 -4.37
C TRP A 62 -9.12 -3.26 -3.01
N LEU A 63 -8.34 -2.25 -2.60
CA LEU A 63 -7.87 -2.14 -1.23
C LEU A 63 -9.01 -1.62 -0.36
N ILE A 64 -9.49 -2.47 0.55
CA ILE A 64 -10.62 -2.20 1.43
C ILE A 64 -10.13 -1.67 2.77
N CYS A 65 -10.64 -0.49 3.16
CA CYS A 65 -10.31 0.14 4.44
C CYS A 65 -10.76 -0.73 5.63
N PRO A 66 -9.91 -0.93 6.65
CA PRO A 66 -10.23 -1.81 7.78
C PRO A 66 -11.35 -1.30 8.70
N LEU A 67 -11.65 0.01 8.66
CA LEU A 67 -12.66 0.58 9.56
C LEU A 67 -14.08 0.48 9.00
N HIS A 68 -14.28 0.90 7.76
CA HIS A 68 -15.61 1.10 7.19
C HIS A 68 -15.87 0.30 5.91
N ASN A 69 -14.87 -0.47 5.44
CA ASN A 69 -14.93 -1.28 4.23
C ASN A 69 -15.26 -0.50 2.94
N TYR A 70 -14.75 0.73 2.84
CA TYR A 70 -14.71 1.54 1.62
C TYR A 70 -13.34 1.49 0.95
#